data_AF-A0A523BHU5-F1
#
_entry.id   AF-A0A523BHU5-F1
#
_cell.length_a   1.000
_cell.length_b   1.000
_cell.length_c   1.000
_cell.angle_alpha   90.00
_cell.angle_beta   90.00
_cell.angle_gamma   90.00
#
_symmetry.space_group_name_H-M   'P 1'
#
loop_
_entity.id
_entity.type
_entity.pdbx_description
1 polymer ?
#
loop_
_entity_poly.entity_id
_entity_poly.type
_entity_poly.pdbx_seq_one_letter_code
_entity_poly.pdbx_strand_id
1 'polypeptide(L)'
;MSLDRIKIARIRKNRGQGFEREIVKRYREAGWWAYRVGGYSAYLPDVIATNDEKGEFHVIEAKAGTKDYLYIEWDQIERDIELLNGFKRYPIRRIILAFKFLAKKSKKPGVYERRELREYFKELPQELWDKIKGKIISCNYEKGCPELPDFIPPFKIQK
;
A
#
# COMPACT_ATOMS: atom_id res chain seq x y z
N MET A 1 -13.49 7.52 -25.47
CA MET A 1 -12.50 7.97 -24.46
C MET A 1 -11.25 8.45 -25.18
N SER A 2 -10.68 9.63 -24.87
CA SER A 2 -9.50 10.13 -25.58
C SER A 2 -8.23 9.30 -25.29
N LEU A 3 -7.37 9.14 -26.30
CA LEU A 3 -6.10 8.38 -26.22
C LEU A 3 -5.22 8.79 -25.02
N ASP A 4 -5.25 10.06 -24.63
CA ASP A 4 -4.51 10.58 -23.47
C ASP A 4 -4.97 10.00 -22.14
N ARG A 5 -6.29 9.75 -21.96
CA ARG A 5 -6.82 9.16 -20.73
C ARG A 5 -6.33 7.71 -20.55
N ILE A 6 -6.29 6.95 -21.63
CA ILE A 6 -5.79 5.56 -21.65
C ILE A 6 -4.30 5.53 -21.31
N LYS A 7 -3.51 6.43 -21.91
CA LYS A 7 -2.07 6.55 -21.63
C LYS A 7 -1.80 6.92 -20.17
N ILE A 8 -2.55 7.87 -19.61
CA ILE A 8 -2.45 8.26 -18.20
C ILE A 8 -2.81 7.10 -17.27
N ALA A 9 -3.89 6.36 -17.58
CA ALA A 9 -4.31 5.20 -16.79
C ALA A 9 -3.23 4.10 -16.78
N ARG A 10 -2.63 3.79 -17.95
CA ARG A 10 -1.53 2.83 -18.06
C ARG A 10 -0.31 3.25 -17.25
N ILE A 11 0.06 4.52 -17.29
CA ILE A 11 1.16 5.06 -16.49
C ILE A 11 0.89 4.93 -14.99
N ARG A 12 -0.34 5.22 -14.53
CA ARG A 12 -0.72 5.05 -13.12
C ARG A 12 -0.64 3.59 -12.70
N LYS A 13 -1.19 2.69 -13.51
CA LYS A 13 -1.12 1.24 -13.29
C LYS A 13 0.32 0.75 -13.16
N ASN A 14 1.19 1.14 -14.10
CA ASN A 14 2.60 0.76 -14.07
C ASN A 14 3.33 1.26 -12.81
N ARG A 15 2.96 2.44 -12.28
CA ARG A 15 3.52 2.97 -11.03
C ARG A 15 3.11 2.15 -9.81
N GLY A 16 1.82 1.80 -9.70
CA GLY A 16 1.31 0.91 -8.65
C GLY A 16 2.03 -0.44 -8.70
N GLN A 17 2.00 -1.09 -9.86
CA GLN A 17 2.65 -2.39 -10.06
C GLN A 17 4.16 -2.34 -9.81
N GLY A 18 4.82 -1.24 -10.13
CA GLY A 18 6.23 -1.02 -9.82
C GLY A 18 6.49 -0.96 -8.32
N PHE A 19 5.65 -0.23 -7.57
CA PHE A 19 5.78 -0.11 -6.12
C PHE A 19 5.52 -1.44 -5.41
N GLU A 20 4.49 -2.18 -5.81
CA GLU A 20 4.22 -3.52 -5.30
C GLU A 20 5.41 -4.47 -5.48
N ARG A 21 6.04 -4.47 -6.68
CA ARG A 21 7.24 -5.29 -6.95
C ARG A 21 8.42 -4.89 -6.08
N GLU A 22 8.57 -3.60 -5.80
CA GLU A 22 9.62 -3.09 -4.93
C GLU A 22 9.42 -3.52 -3.47
N ILE A 23 8.19 -3.45 -2.96
CA ILE A 23 7.84 -3.95 -1.62
C ILE A 23 8.18 -5.43 -1.51
N VAL A 24 7.75 -6.26 -2.48
CA VAL A 24 8.08 -7.69 -2.52
C VAL A 24 9.59 -7.91 -2.47
N LYS A 25 10.35 -7.22 -3.33
CA LYS A 25 11.81 -7.33 -3.36
C LYS A 25 12.43 -6.99 -2.00
N ARG A 26 12.01 -5.90 -1.37
CA ARG A 26 12.58 -5.43 -0.10
C ARG A 26 12.23 -6.34 1.08
N TYR A 27 11.02 -6.92 1.11
CA TYR A 27 10.69 -7.98 2.07
C TYR A 27 11.58 -9.21 1.87
N ARG A 28 11.79 -9.64 0.62
CA ARG A 28 12.63 -10.80 0.28
C ARG A 28 14.08 -10.61 0.71
N GLU A 29 14.64 -9.43 0.46
CA GLU A 29 15.98 -9.04 0.91
C GLU A 29 16.09 -9.00 2.45
N ALA A 30 14.99 -8.77 3.15
CA ALA A 30 14.91 -8.82 4.61
C ALA A 30 14.64 -10.23 5.18
N GLY A 31 14.68 -11.29 4.36
CA GLY A 31 14.48 -12.68 4.78
C GLY A 31 13.02 -13.11 4.92
N TRP A 32 12.05 -12.33 4.39
CA TRP A 32 10.63 -12.70 4.41
C TRP A 32 10.21 -13.41 3.12
N TRP A 33 9.19 -14.26 3.21
CA TRP A 33 8.50 -14.75 2.03
C TRP A 33 7.45 -13.73 1.60
N ALA A 34 7.66 -13.03 0.50
CA ALA A 34 6.68 -12.07 -0.04
C ALA A 34 6.25 -12.37 -1.47
N TYR A 35 4.98 -12.11 -1.78
CA TYR A 35 4.38 -12.34 -3.09
C TYR A 35 3.42 -11.21 -3.45
N ARG A 36 3.48 -10.80 -4.71
CA ARG A 36 2.46 -9.97 -5.32
C ARG A 36 1.27 -10.85 -5.67
N VAL A 37 0.06 -10.49 -5.28
CA VAL A 37 -1.11 -11.34 -5.51
C VAL A 37 -1.82 -11.02 -6.84
N GLY A 38 -1.61 -9.81 -7.36
CA GLY A 38 -1.95 -9.45 -8.74
C GLY A 38 -3.31 -8.78 -8.91
N GLY A 39 -3.31 -7.57 -9.48
CA GLY A 39 -4.45 -6.63 -9.49
C GLY A 39 -5.59 -6.88 -10.48
N TYR A 40 -6.16 -8.09 -10.50
CA TYR A 40 -7.45 -8.34 -11.16
C TYR A 40 -8.42 -9.22 -10.36
N SER A 41 -7.98 -9.88 -9.29
CA SER A 41 -8.91 -10.58 -8.40
C SER A 41 -9.57 -9.58 -7.48
N ALA A 42 -10.90 -9.54 -7.50
CA ALA A 42 -11.70 -8.66 -6.64
C ALA A 42 -11.58 -8.99 -5.14
N TYR A 43 -10.75 -9.95 -4.73
CA TYR A 43 -10.74 -10.57 -3.39
C TYR A 43 -9.36 -10.66 -2.74
N LEU A 44 -8.30 -10.09 -3.34
CA LEU A 44 -6.94 -10.25 -2.84
C LEU A 44 -6.25 -8.90 -2.63
N PRO A 45 -5.32 -8.82 -1.65
CA PRO A 45 -4.47 -7.65 -1.42
C PRO A 45 -3.48 -7.47 -2.57
N ASP A 46 -2.79 -6.34 -2.58
CA ASP A 46 -1.70 -6.13 -3.53
C ASP A 46 -0.50 -7.06 -3.26
N VAL A 47 -0.09 -7.18 -1.99
CA VAL A 47 1.06 -7.98 -1.56
C VAL A 47 0.73 -8.74 -0.27
N ILE A 48 1.22 -9.97 -0.17
CA ILE A 48 1.31 -10.72 1.10
C ILE A 48 2.77 -10.99 1.46
N ALA A 49 3.07 -11.02 2.75
CA ALA A 49 4.37 -11.43 3.25
C ALA A 49 4.25 -12.27 4.53
N THR A 50 5.05 -13.34 4.66
CA THR A 50 5.11 -14.18 5.85
C THR A 50 6.55 -14.29 6.36
N ASN A 51 6.66 -14.46 7.68
CA ASN A 51 7.88 -14.86 8.35
C ASN A 51 7.55 -15.96 9.36
N ASP A 52 7.91 -17.18 9.02
CA ASP A 52 7.54 -18.37 9.81
C ASP A 52 8.30 -18.43 11.14
N GLU A 53 9.56 -17.95 11.16
CA GLU A 53 10.39 -17.89 12.37
C GLU A 53 9.80 -16.93 13.40
N LYS A 54 9.25 -15.80 12.95
CA LYS A 54 8.59 -14.80 13.81
C LYS A 54 7.10 -15.05 14.01
N GLY A 55 6.51 -15.97 13.24
CA GLY A 55 5.06 -16.19 13.24
C GLY A 55 4.26 -14.99 12.75
N GLU A 56 4.80 -14.22 11.80
CA GLU A 56 4.19 -12.99 11.30
C GLU A 56 3.59 -13.16 9.89
N PHE A 57 2.42 -12.57 9.67
CA PHE A 57 1.75 -12.48 8.37
C PHE A 57 1.29 -11.04 8.11
N HIS A 58 1.77 -10.46 7.02
CA HIS A 58 1.39 -9.12 6.58
C HIS A 58 0.56 -9.19 5.31
N VAL A 59 -0.59 -8.53 5.36
CA VAL A 59 -1.43 -8.20 4.22
C VAL A 59 -1.16 -6.73 3.89
N ILE A 60 -0.79 -6.42 2.65
CA ILE A 60 -0.30 -5.09 2.28
C ILE A 60 -1.09 -4.55 1.10
N GLU A 61 -1.68 -3.37 1.29
CA GLU A 61 -2.32 -2.58 0.25
C GLU A 61 -1.41 -1.40 -0.12
N ALA A 62 -1.08 -1.24 -1.41
CA ALA A 62 -0.01 -0.38 -1.87
C ALA A 62 -0.48 0.66 -2.89
N LYS A 63 -0.38 1.94 -2.53
CA LYS A 63 -0.70 3.07 -3.42
C LYS A 63 0.54 3.86 -3.80
N ALA A 64 0.72 4.11 -5.09
CA ALA A 64 1.80 4.96 -5.60
C ALA A 64 1.27 6.06 -6.54
N GLY A 65 1.72 7.31 -6.36
CA GLY A 65 1.23 8.39 -7.19
C GLY A 65 1.95 9.74 -7.10
N THR A 66 1.47 10.66 -7.92
CA THR A 66 2.00 12.02 -8.10
C THR A 66 1.09 13.10 -7.52
N LYS A 67 0.04 12.71 -6.79
CA LYS A 67 -0.86 13.63 -6.10
C LYS A 67 -0.32 13.95 -4.71
N ASP A 68 -0.90 14.92 -4.04
CA ASP A 68 -0.65 15.19 -2.61
C ASP A 68 -1.41 14.25 -1.68
N TYR A 69 -2.43 13.56 -2.21
CA TYR A 69 -3.21 12.58 -1.48
C TYR A 69 -3.27 11.27 -2.23
N LEU A 70 -3.12 10.17 -1.49
CA LEU A 70 -3.38 8.80 -1.92
C LEU A 70 -4.47 8.22 -1.02
N TYR A 71 -5.32 7.38 -1.58
CA TYR A 71 -6.53 6.91 -0.93
C TYR A 71 -6.60 5.39 -1.00
N ILE A 72 -7.10 4.77 0.07
CA ILE A 72 -7.48 3.36 0.13
C ILE A 72 -8.95 3.32 0.50
N GLU A 73 -9.73 2.67 -0.36
CA GLU A 73 -11.17 2.53 -0.19
C GLU A 73 -11.48 1.41 0.83
N TRP A 74 -12.61 1.53 1.55
CA TRP A 74 -12.99 0.56 2.59
C TRP A 74 -13.11 -0.86 2.05
N ASP A 75 -13.64 -1.04 0.84
CA ASP A 75 -13.79 -2.34 0.20
C ASP A 75 -12.44 -3.08 0.09
N GLN A 76 -11.33 -2.35 -0.04
CA GLN A 76 -9.98 -2.94 -0.05
C GLN A 76 -9.59 -3.47 1.32
N ILE A 77 -9.86 -2.68 2.35
CA ILE A 77 -9.55 -3.04 3.74
C ILE A 77 -10.41 -4.21 4.20
N GLU A 78 -11.69 -4.22 3.84
CA GLU A 78 -12.62 -5.30 4.18
C GLU A 78 -12.13 -6.66 3.67
N ARG A 79 -11.60 -6.70 2.44
CA ARG A 79 -10.99 -7.90 1.87
C ARG A 79 -9.73 -8.33 2.59
N ASP A 80 -8.89 -7.38 2.96
CA ASP A 80 -7.67 -7.64 3.71
C ASP A 80 -7.99 -8.24 5.08
N ILE A 81 -9.06 -7.75 5.73
CA ILE A 81 -9.59 -8.30 6.99
C ILE A 81 -10.07 -9.75 6.80
N GLU A 82 -10.86 -10.02 5.75
CA GLU A 82 -11.35 -11.37 5.44
C GLU A 82 -10.20 -12.35 5.22
N LEU A 83 -9.20 -11.96 4.42
CA LEU A 83 -8.00 -12.76 4.20
C LEU A 83 -7.29 -13.00 5.52
N LEU A 84 -6.99 -11.96 6.28
CA LEU A 84 -6.27 -12.05 7.55
C LEU A 84 -6.97 -13.02 8.54
N ASN A 85 -8.30 -12.99 8.61
CA ASN A 85 -9.10 -13.89 9.44
C ASN A 85 -9.04 -15.36 9.00
N GLY A 86 -8.73 -15.63 7.72
CA GLY A 86 -8.51 -16.98 7.20
C GLY A 86 -7.13 -17.57 7.55
N PHE A 87 -6.12 -16.74 7.79
CA PHE A 87 -4.73 -17.18 8.00
C PHE A 87 -4.36 -17.31 9.49
N LYS A 88 -5.17 -18.07 10.25
CA LYS A 88 -5.04 -18.16 11.72
C LYS A 88 -3.75 -18.81 12.25
N ARG A 89 -2.98 -19.48 11.39
CA ARG A 89 -1.73 -20.16 11.76
C ARG A 89 -0.66 -19.20 12.30
N TYR A 90 -0.64 -17.97 11.80
CA TYR A 90 0.30 -16.93 12.21
C TYR A 90 -0.27 -16.19 13.44
N PRO A 91 0.41 -16.20 14.60
CA PRO A 91 -0.06 -15.49 15.79
C PRO A 91 -0.08 -13.97 15.61
N ILE A 92 0.86 -13.42 14.84
CA ILE A 92 0.95 -11.98 14.57
C ILE A 92 0.49 -11.76 13.14
N ARG A 93 -0.56 -10.97 12.96
CA ARG A 93 -1.16 -10.69 11.66
C ARG A 93 -1.43 -9.21 11.54
N ARG A 94 -1.00 -8.57 10.47
CA ARG A 94 -1.11 -7.11 10.30
C ARG A 94 -1.64 -6.74 8.92
N ILE A 95 -2.47 -5.71 8.88
CA ILE A 95 -2.81 -5.00 7.64
C ILE A 95 -1.90 -3.77 7.57
N ILE A 96 -1.12 -3.69 6.50
CA ILE A 96 -0.17 -2.60 6.26
C ILE A 96 -0.62 -1.79 5.06
N LEU A 97 -0.77 -0.49 5.25
CA LEU A 97 -1.08 0.45 4.19
C LEU A 97 0.22 1.12 3.75
N ALA A 98 0.65 0.85 2.52
CA ALA A 98 1.88 1.35 1.96
C ALA A 98 1.60 2.47 0.95
N PHE A 99 2.23 3.63 1.13
CA PHE A 99 2.03 4.80 0.28
C PHE A 99 3.36 5.28 -0.29
N LYS A 100 3.45 5.45 -1.60
CA LYS A 100 4.62 6.02 -2.30
C LYS A 100 4.26 7.26 -3.09
N PHE A 101 4.69 8.39 -2.57
CA PHE A 101 4.64 9.67 -3.26
C PHE A 101 5.88 9.83 -4.13
N LEU A 102 5.68 9.94 -5.45
CA LEU A 102 6.80 10.06 -6.38
C LEU A 102 7.45 11.44 -6.28
N ALA A 103 8.74 11.51 -6.65
CA ALA A 103 9.54 12.74 -6.77
C ALA A 103 9.06 13.75 -7.83
N LYS A 104 7.84 13.55 -8.34
CA LYS A 104 7.14 14.47 -9.23
C LYS A 104 5.69 14.62 -8.77
N LYS A 105 5.23 15.86 -8.72
CA LYS A 105 3.87 16.23 -8.34
C LYS A 105 3.11 16.77 -9.54
N SER A 106 1.92 16.23 -9.78
CA SER A 106 1.07 16.64 -10.90
C SER A 106 0.31 17.92 -10.51
N LYS A 107 0.46 19.00 -11.29
CA LYS A 107 -0.36 20.23 -11.15
C LYS A 107 -1.57 20.20 -12.06
N LYS A 108 -1.33 19.83 -13.31
CA LYS A 108 -2.32 19.65 -14.38
C LYS A 108 -1.98 18.37 -15.15
N PRO A 109 -2.89 17.81 -15.97
CA PRO A 109 -2.54 16.70 -16.85
C PRO A 109 -1.27 17.02 -17.65
N GLY A 110 -0.26 16.15 -17.56
CA GLY A 110 1.02 16.33 -18.27
C GLY A 110 2.01 17.33 -17.64
N VAL A 111 1.60 18.17 -16.69
CA VAL A 111 2.46 19.18 -16.04
C VAL A 111 2.86 18.72 -14.65
N TYR A 112 4.18 18.64 -14.43
CA TYR A 112 4.77 18.14 -13.20
C TYR A 112 5.75 19.14 -12.58
N GLU A 113 5.73 19.26 -11.26
CA GLU A 113 6.79 19.89 -10.48
C GLU A 113 7.65 18.82 -9.77
N ARG A 114 8.92 19.14 -9.51
CA ARG A 114 9.81 18.26 -8.75
C ARG A 114 9.46 18.35 -7.27
N ARG A 115 9.54 17.22 -6.56
CA ARG A 115 9.50 17.12 -5.10
C ARG A 115 10.36 15.94 -4.64
N GLU A 116 10.47 15.74 -3.34
CA GLU A 116 11.10 14.54 -2.80
C GLU A 116 10.20 13.32 -2.98
N LEU A 117 10.82 12.14 -3.07
CA LEU A 117 10.10 10.88 -2.98
C LEU A 117 9.79 10.63 -1.51
N ARG A 118 8.57 10.23 -1.17
CA ARG A 118 8.24 9.87 0.22
C ARG A 118 7.49 8.58 0.27
N GLU A 119 7.87 7.73 1.21
CA GLU A 119 7.18 6.49 1.53
C GLU A 119 6.61 6.56 2.95
N TYR A 120 5.36 6.14 3.11
CA TYR A 120 4.72 5.93 4.40
C TYR A 120 4.22 4.50 4.50
N PHE A 121 4.52 3.85 5.62
CA PHE A 121 3.99 2.54 5.95
C PHE A 121 3.20 2.70 7.23
N LYS A 122 1.92 2.33 7.19
CA LYS A 122 1.00 2.47 8.31
C LYS A 122 0.41 1.13 8.66
N GLU A 123 0.37 0.82 9.94
CA GLU A 123 -0.40 -0.33 10.40
C GLU A 123 -1.85 0.10 10.60
N LEU A 124 -2.79 -0.76 10.21
CA LEU A 124 -4.19 -0.62 10.54
C LEU A 124 -4.53 -1.57 11.70
N PRO A 125 -4.56 -1.09 12.95
CA PRO A 125 -4.82 -1.91 14.13
C PRO A 125 -6.26 -2.46 14.12
N GLN A 126 -6.43 -3.65 14.68
CA GLN A 126 -7.71 -4.36 14.71
C GLN A 126 -8.79 -3.56 15.45
N GLU A 127 -8.43 -2.86 16.52
CA GLU A 127 -9.33 -2.02 17.32
C GLU A 127 -9.89 -0.80 16.56
N LEU A 128 -9.34 -0.48 15.38
CA LEU A 128 -9.85 0.60 14.54
C LEU A 128 -10.84 0.13 13.48
N TRP A 129 -10.92 -1.17 13.17
CA TRP A 129 -11.69 -1.69 12.02
C TRP A 129 -13.14 -1.22 12.02
N ASP A 130 -13.85 -1.35 13.14
CA ASP A 130 -15.25 -0.91 13.25
C ASP A 130 -15.39 0.62 13.12
N LYS A 131 -14.42 1.38 13.64
CA LYS A 131 -14.43 2.85 13.60
C LYS A 131 -14.21 3.40 12.20
N ILE A 132 -13.48 2.66 11.36
CA ILE A 132 -13.15 3.06 10.00
C ILE A 132 -14.02 2.38 8.93
N LYS A 133 -14.97 1.52 9.34
CA LYS A 133 -15.91 0.86 8.44
C LYS A 133 -16.62 1.86 7.53
N GLY A 134 -16.59 1.60 6.23
CA GLY A 134 -17.18 2.46 5.20
C GLY A 134 -16.44 3.78 4.95
N LYS A 135 -15.29 4.03 5.60
CA LYS A 135 -14.49 5.25 5.43
C LYS A 135 -13.33 5.03 4.47
N ILE A 136 -12.97 6.09 3.75
CA ILE A 136 -11.78 6.15 2.91
C ILE A 136 -10.60 6.57 3.78
N ILE A 137 -9.51 5.81 3.75
CA ILE A 137 -8.25 6.21 4.39
C ILE A 137 -7.49 7.11 3.42
N SER A 138 -7.02 8.25 3.92
CA SER A 138 -6.27 9.23 3.11
C SER A 138 -4.87 9.43 3.67
N CYS A 139 -3.85 9.28 2.83
CA CYS A 139 -2.48 9.64 3.15
C CYS A 139 -2.11 10.95 2.46
N ASN A 140 -1.55 11.90 3.20
CA ASN A 140 -1.04 13.16 2.68
C ASN A 140 0.48 13.13 2.50
N TYR A 141 0.98 13.79 1.45
CA TYR A 141 2.41 13.88 1.14
C TYR A 141 3.28 14.48 2.26
N GLU A 142 2.77 15.47 3.00
CA GLU A 142 3.52 16.11 4.08
C GLU A 142 3.25 15.43 5.42
N LYS A 143 1.97 15.17 5.72
CA LYS A 143 1.53 14.74 7.05
C LYS A 143 1.43 13.22 7.22
N GLY A 144 1.56 12.43 6.15
CA GLY A 144 1.27 11.00 6.18
C GLY A 144 -0.22 10.72 6.47
N CYS A 145 -0.47 9.64 7.24
CA CYS A 145 -1.77 9.33 7.86
C CYS A 145 -1.62 9.48 9.38
N PRO A 146 -1.83 10.68 9.97
CA PRO A 146 -1.66 10.88 11.41
C PRO A 146 -2.63 10.05 12.26
N GLU A 147 -3.75 9.60 11.69
CA GLU A 147 -4.76 8.77 12.33
C GLU A 147 -4.35 7.30 12.48
N LEU A 148 -3.26 6.88 11.84
CA LEU A 148 -2.74 5.51 11.91
C LEU A 148 -1.30 5.49 12.45
N PRO A 149 -0.97 4.50 13.29
CA PRO A 149 0.38 4.31 13.76
C PRO A 149 1.34 4.02 12.60
N ASP A 150 2.57 4.52 12.72
CA ASP A 150 3.64 4.15 11.80
C ASP A 150 3.99 2.67 11.95
N PHE A 151 4.12 2.00 10.82
CA PHE A 151 4.68 0.67 10.74
C PHE A 151 6.14 0.76 10.32
N ILE A 152 7.02 0.07 11.05
CA ILE A 152 8.44 -0.05 10.70
C ILE A 152 8.59 -1.35 9.89
N PRO A 153 8.71 -1.28 8.56
CA PRO A 153 8.91 -2.48 7.76
C PRO A 153 10.27 -3.13 8.07
N PRO A 154 10.45 -4.42 7.76
CA PRO A 154 11.71 -5.13 8.01
C PRO A 154 12.86 -4.69 7.08
N PHE A 155 12.69 -3.59 6.35
CA PHE A 155 13.65 -3.03 5.41
C PHE A 155 13.77 -1.51 5.59
N LYS A 156 14.87 -0.93 5.12
CA LYS A 156 15.07 0.54 5.18
C LYS A 156 14.08 1.26 4.26
N ILE A 157 13.36 2.26 4.78
CA ILE A 157 12.44 3.12 4.01
C ILE A 157 13.22 4.09 3.10
N GLN A 158 12.76 4.30 1.86
CA GLN A 158 13.32 5.34 1.00
C GLN A 158 12.78 6.71 1.43
N LYS A 159 13.68 7.63 1.72
CA LYS A 159 13.40 9.05 1.96
C LYS A 159 13.84 9.89 0.77
#